data_AF-A0A2N5K5B6-F1
#
_entry.id   AF-A0A2N5K5B6-F1
#
_cell.length_a   1.000
_cell.length_b   1.000
_cell.length_c   1.000
_cell.angle_alpha   90.00
_cell.angle_beta   90.00
_cell.angle_gamma   90.00
#
_symmetry.space_group_name_H-M   'P 1'
#
loop_
_entity.id
_entity.type
_entity.pdbx_description
1 polymer ?
#
loop_
_entity_poly.entity_id
_entity_poly.type
_entity_poly.pdbx_seq_one_letter_code
_entity_poly.pdbx_strand_id
1 'polypeptide(L)'
;MPEGFPAAFPLPSGTVINHQEARSGGRIIIGGVVPLDVKEIAIFLERELPQAGFTPSLGESEPGEAESAFEGNGIRGRWKANSIDGCPNTSTLGIVVGQ
;
A
#
# COMPACT_ATOMS: atom_id res chain seq x y z
N MET A 1 3.53 13.90 2.52
CA MET A 1 2.34 13.14 2.09
C MET A 1 1.36 14.08 1.43
N PRO A 2 0.63 13.66 0.38
CA PRO A 2 -0.36 14.49 -0.28
C PRO A 2 -1.53 14.81 0.66
N GLU A 3 -2.12 15.99 0.50
CA GLU A 3 -3.38 16.32 1.16
C GLU A 3 -4.45 15.30 0.76
N GLY A 4 -5.19 14.77 1.73
CA GLY A 4 -6.21 13.74 1.52
C GLY A 4 -5.71 12.29 1.56
N PHE A 5 -4.39 12.04 1.60
CA PHE A 5 -3.89 10.70 1.91
C PHE A 5 -4.01 10.44 3.42
N PRO A 6 -4.52 9.27 3.85
CA PRO A 6 -4.71 8.96 5.26
C PRO A 6 -3.41 9.02 6.04
N ALA A 7 -3.28 10.00 6.95
CA ALA A 7 -2.11 10.13 7.83
C ALA A 7 -1.91 8.90 8.74
N ALA A 8 -2.99 8.17 9.04
CA ALA A 8 -2.95 6.95 9.83
C ALA A 8 -2.50 5.71 9.03
N PHE A 9 -2.39 5.77 7.69
CA PHE A 9 -2.05 4.59 6.90
C PHE A 9 -0.61 4.15 7.21
N PRO A 10 -0.42 2.89 7.67
CA PRO A 10 0.88 2.41 8.08
C PRO A 10 1.75 2.12 6.85
N LEU A 11 3.02 2.50 6.92
CA LEU A 11 4.03 2.14 5.93
C LEU A 11 5.18 1.38 6.62
N PRO A 12 5.74 0.35 6.00
CA PRO A 12 6.92 -0.31 6.52
C PRO A 12 8.07 0.68 6.75
N SER A 13 8.85 0.46 7.80
CA SER A 13 10.01 1.30 8.09
C SER A 13 10.99 1.30 6.91
N GLY A 14 11.49 2.48 6.55
CA GLY A 14 12.38 2.65 5.39
C GLY A 14 11.68 2.74 4.04
N THR A 15 10.33 2.79 4.00
CA THR A 15 9.59 3.10 2.77
C THR A 15 10.00 4.46 2.22
N VAL A 16 10.37 4.49 0.95
CA VAL A 16 10.67 5.72 0.20
C VAL A 16 9.55 5.98 -0.79
N ILE A 17 8.75 7.00 -0.52
CA ILE A 17 7.71 7.48 -1.45
C ILE A 17 8.38 8.32 -2.53
N ASN A 18 8.26 7.90 -3.78
CA ASN A 18 8.86 8.57 -4.95
C ASN A 18 7.82 8.97 -6.01
N HIS A 19 6.56 8.59 -5.84
CA HIS A 19 5.46 8.97 -6.73
C HIS A 19 4.23 9.38 -5.90
N GLN A 20 3.63 10.51 -6.27
CA GLN A 20 2.43 11.06 -5.65
C GLN A 20 1.59 11.74 -6.74
N GLU A 21 0.33 11.35 -6.89
CA GLU A 21 -0.57 11.87 -7.93
C GLU A 21 -1.99 12.02 -7.39
N ALA A 22 -2.62 13.19 -7.60
CA ALA A 22 -4.06 13.36 -7.45
C ALA A 22 -4.74 13.13 -8.82
N ARG A 23 -5.76 12.28 -8.86
CA ARG A 23 -6.51 11.91 -10.07
C ARG A 23 -7.95 12.38 -10.03
N SER A 24 -8.57 12.39 -11.22
CA SER A 24 -9.99 12.66 -11.38
C SER A 24 -10.84 11.74 -10.49
N GLY A 25 -11.93 12.29 -9.96
CA GLY A 25 -12.83 11.60 -9.04
C GLY A 25 -12.34 11.62 -7.58
N GLY A 26 -11.40 12.50 -7.21
CA GLY A 26 -10.92 12.61 -5.82
C GLY A 26 -9.97 11.48 -5.38
N ARG A 27 -9.46 10.71 -6.34
CA ARG A 27 -8.53 9.61 -6.07
C ARG A 27 -7.12 10.13 -5.85
N ILE A 28 -6.41 9.53 -4.90
CA ILE A 28 -4.99 9.82 -4.66
C ILE A 28 -4.21 8.53 -4.84
N ILE A 29 -3.11 8.61 -5.56
CA ILE A 29 -2.17 7.52 -5.78
C ILE A 29 -0.85 7.90 -5.12
N ILE A 30 -0.31 7.00 -4.31
CA ILE A 30 1.08 7.06 -3.86
C ILE A 30 1.81 5.81 -4.31
N GLY A 31 3.08 5.98 -4.67
CA GLY A 31 3.98 4.92 -5.06
C GLY A 31 5.34 5.09 -4.42
N GLY A 32 5.96 3.97 -4.07
CA GLY A 32 7.27 3.97 -3.44
C GLY A 32 7.98 2.64 -3.53
N VAL A 33 9.16 2.62 -2.95
CA VAL A 33 9.99 1.44 -2.77
C VAL A 33 10.03 1.09 -1.29
N VAL A 34 9.92 -0.19 -0.97
CA VAL A 34 9.88 -0.72 0.39
C VAL A 34 11.02 -1.73 0.56
N PRO A 35 11.79 -1.68 1.65
CA PRO A 35 12.89 -2.60 1.92
C PRO A 35 12.38 -3.93 2.51
N LEU A 36 11.37 -4.52 1.86
CA LEU A 36 10.75 -5.79 2.21
C LEU A 36 10.39 -6.54 0.92
N ASP A 37 10.38 -7.86 1.00
CA ASP A 37 9.78 -8.66 -0.07
C ASP A 37 8.24 -8.53 -0.08
N VAL A 38 7.61 -9.00 -1.17
CA VAL A 38 6.15 -8.89 -1.37
C VAL A 38 5.37 -9.58 -0.25
N LYS A 39 5.85 -10.73 0.23
CA LYS A 39 5.17 -11.50 1.28
C LYS A 39 5.27 -10.79 2.63
N GLU A 40 6.43 -10.22 2.93
CA GLU A 40 6.65 -9.41 4.14
C GLU A 40 5.78 -8.15 4.13
N ILE A 41 5.59 -7.51 2.97
CA ILE A 41 4.67 -6.38 2.82
C ILE A 41 3.23 -6.79 3.11
N ALA A 42 2.77 -7.92 2.54
CA ALA A 42 1.43 -8.42 2.79
C ALA A 42 1.20 -8.70 4.29
N ILE A 43 2.12 -9.41 4.94
CA ILE A 43 2.07 -9.70 6.38
C ILE A 43 2.06 -8.41 7.20
N PHE A 44 2.88 -7.42 6.83
CA PHE A 44 2.89 -6.12 7.50
C PHE A 44 1.53 -5.44 7.38
N LEU A 45 0.96 -5.34 6.18
CA LEU A 45 -0.30 -4.61 5.97
C LEU A 45 -1.49 -5.34 6.60
N GLU A 46 -1.54 -6.67 6.56
CA GLU A 46 -2.55 -7.46 7.26
C GLU A 46 -2.54 -7.21 8.77
N ARG A 47 -1.35 -7.01 9.36
CA ARG A 47 -1.18 -6.78 10.79
C ARG A 47 -1.41 -5.32 11.20
N GLU A 48 -0.88 -4.38 10.44
CA GLU A 48 -0.84 -2.96 10.83
C GLU A 48 -2.08 -2.18 10.41
N LEU A 49 -2.74 -2.55 9.31
CA LEU A 49 -3.96 -1.86 8.88
C LEU A 49 -5.07 -1.89 9.96
N PRO A 50 -5.38 -3.04 10.60
CA PRO A 50 -6.35 -3.08 11.70
C PRO A 50 -5.98 -2.18 12.88
N GLN A 51 -4.69 -2.12 13.23
CA GLN A 51 -4.20 -1.27 14.32
C GLN A 51 -4.34 0.23 14.00
N ALA A 52 -4.30 0.58 12.71
CA ALA A 52 -4.51 1.93 12.19
C ALA A 52 -6.00 2.28 11.92
N GLY A 53 -6.93 1.38 12.26
CA GLY A 53 -8.38 1.60 12.05
C GLY A 53 -8.87 1.31 10.64
N PHE A 54 -8.11 0.53 9.86
CA PHE A 54 -8.51 0.03 8.55
C PHE A 54 -8.80 -1.47 8.61
N THR A 55 -9.80 -1.91 7.87
CA THR A 55 -10.15 -3.32 7.70
C THR A 55 -9.67 -3.77 6.33
N PRO A 56 -8.65 -4.65 6.25
CA PRO A 56 -8.32 -5.35 5.02
C PRO A 56 -9.51 -6.20 4.56
N SER A 57 -9.70 -6.30 3.25
CA SER A 57 -10.70 -7.16 2.62
C SER A 57 -9.99 -8.26 1.82
N LEU A 58 -10.72 -9.02 1.01
CA LEU A 58 -10.15 -10.13 0.26
C LEU A 58 -8.94 -9.65 -0.57
N GLY A 59 -7.80 -10.28 -0.33
CA GLY A 59 -6.56 -10.05 -1.08
C GLY A 59 -6.31 -11.15 -2.09
N GLU A 60 -5.50 -10.83 -3.09
CA GLU A 60 -5.01 -11.74 -4.12
C GLU A 60 -3.47 -11.73 -4.10
N SER A 61 -2.88 -12.86 -4.46
CA SER A 61 -1.43 -13.00 -4.55
C SER A 61 -1.05 -13.85 -5.74
N GLU A 62 -0.03 -13.40 -6.47
CA GLU A 62 0.60 -14.12 -7.58
C GLU A 62 2.11 -14.18 -7.35
N PRO A 63 2.88 -15.02 -8.06
CA PRO A 63 4.33 -15.01 -7.94
C PRO A 63 4.92 -13.61 -8.20
N GLY A 64 5.50 -13.00 -7.17
CA GLY A 64 6.07 -11.65 -7.24
C GLY A 64 5.06 -10.51 -7.06
N GLU A 65 3.82 -10.80 -6.70
CA GLU A 65 2.76 -9.80 -6.52
C GLU A 65 1.84 -10.13 -5.32
N ALA A 66 1.40 -9.10 -4.60
CA ALA A 66 0.28 -9.20 -3.69
C ALA A 66 -0.53 -7.91 -3.72
N GLU A 67 -1.84 -8.02 -3.59
CA GLU A 67 -2.73 -6.87 -3.47
C GLU A 67 -3.93 -7.15 -2.57
N SER A 68 -4.47 -6.11 -1.96
CA SER A 68 -5.72 -6.20 -1.20
C SER A 68 -6.41 -4.83 -1.15
N ALA A 69 -7.73 -4.86 -1.09
CA ALA A 69 -8.54 -3.68 -0.79
C ALA A 69 -8.65 -3.48 0.73
N PHE A 70 -8.85 -2.24 1.16
CA PHE A 70 -9.07 -1.89 2.55
C PHE A 70 -10.12 -0.78 2.67
N GLU A 71 -10.79 -0.72 3.82
CA GLU A 71 -11.66 0.40 4.16
C GLU A 71 -11.55 0.77 5.65
N GLY A 72 -11.75 2.02 5.99
CA GLY A 72 -11.66 2.50 7.37
C GLY A 72 -11.43 4.00 7.43
N ASN A 73 -11.72 4.62 8.57
CA ASN A 73 -11.55 6.06 8.77
C ASN A 73 -12.24 6.94 7.69
N GLY A 74 -13.36 6.46 7.13
CA GLY A 74 -14.09 7.14 6.05
C GLY A 74 -13.44 7.03 4.66
N ILE A 75 -12.40 6.20 4.50
CA ILE A 75 -11.63 6.03 3.27
C ILE A 75 -11.75 4.58 2.79
N ARG A 76 -11.81 4.41 1.48
CA ARG A 76 -11.64 3.12 0.79
C ARG A 76 -10.46 3.18 -0.15
N GLY A 77 -9.76 2.07 -0.30
CA GLY A 77 -8.59 2.00 -1.16
C GLY A 77 -8.11 0.59 -1.45
N ARG A 78 -7.02 0.52 -2.20
CA ARG A 78 -6.28 -0.70 -2.53
C ARG A 78 -4.80 -0.45 -2.39
N TRP A 79 -4.06 -1.48 -2.02
CA TRP A 79 -2.61 -1.51 -2.14
C TRP A 79 -2.21 -2.66 -3.08
N LYS A 80 -1.08 -2.47 -3.77
CA LYS A 80 -0.46 -3.48 -4.61
C LYS A 80 1.05 -3.42 -4.43
N ALA A 81 1.65 -4.56 -4.15
CA ALA A 81 3.09 -4.74 -4.03
C ALA A 81 3.61 -5.60 -5.18
N ASN A 82 4.74 -5.22 -5.78
CA ASN A 82 5.39 -6.02 -6.83
C ASN A 82 6.89 -6.14 -6.54
N SER A 83 7.43 -7.34 -6.72
CA SER A 83 8.87 -7.58 -6.67
C SER A 83 9.61 -6.78 -7.75
N ILE A 84 10.87 -6.45 -7.49
CA ILE A 84 11.75 -5.80 -8.46
C ILE A 84 12.79 -6.83 -8.93
N ASP A 85 12.84 -7.08 -10.23
CA ASP A 85 13.77 -8.04 -10.82
C ASP A 85 15.23 -7.68 -10.48
N GLY A 86 15.95 -8.65 -9.93
CA GLY A 86 17.34 -8.48 -9.51
C GLY A 86 17.54 -7.72 -8.20
N CYS A 87 16.47 -7.35 -7.48
CA CYS A 87 16.53 -6.67 -6.19
C CYS A 87 15.82 -7.50 -5.10
N PRO A 88 16.48 -8.52 -4.52
CA PRO A 88 15.89 -9.29 -3.43
C PRO A 88 15.64 -8.39 -2.21
N ASN A 89 14.57 -8.68 -1.45
CA ASN A 89 14.17 -7.94 -0.25
C ASN A 89 13.85 -6.47 -0.52
N THR A 90 13.46 -6.13 -1.75
CA THR A 90 13.00 -4.79 -2.11
C THR A 90 11.86 -4.92 -3.11
N SER A 91 10.77 -4.21 -2.85
CA SER A 91 9.57 -4.26 -3.68
C SER A 91 9.03 -2.85 -3.92
N THR A 92 8.24 -2.71 -4.97
CA THR A 92 7.39 -1.52 -5.13
C THR A 92 6.13 -1.67 -4.30
N LEU A 93 5.60 -0.57 -3.78
CA LEU A 93 4.29 -0.50 -3.14
C LEU A 93 3.52 0.68 -3.72
N GLY A 94 2.39 0.39 -4.35
CA GLY A 94 1.41 1.36 -4.81
C GLY A 94 0.17 1.33 -3.92
N ILE A 95 -0.34 2.50 -3.56
CA ILE A 95 -1.57 2.64 -2.77
C ILE A 95 -2.48 3.65 -3.48
N VAL A 96 -3.74 3.28 -3.64
CA VAL A 96 -4.79 4.14 -4.20
C VAL A 96 -5.86 4.32 -3.14
N VAL A 97 -6.27 5.57 -2.88
CA VAL A 97 -7.39 5.91 -1.99
C VAL A 97 -8.45 6.71 -2.74
N GLY A 98 -9.69 6.61 -2.27
CA GLY A 98 -10.86 7.25 -2.89
C GLY A 98 -11.55 6.38 -3.95
N GLN A 99 -11.55 5.05 -3.75
CA GLN A 99 -12.28 4.09 -4.60
C GLN A 99 -13.74 3.91 -4.16
#